data_AF-A0A3B1B1C0-F1
#
_entry.id   AF-A0A3B1B1C0-F1
#
_cell.length_a   1.000
_cell.length_b   1.000
_cell.length_c   1.000
_cell.angle_alpha   90.00
_cell.angle_beta   90.00
_cell.angle_gamma   90.00
#
_symmetry.space_group_name_H-M   'P 1'
#
loop_
_entity.id
_entity.type
_entity.pdbx_description
1 polymer ?
#
loop_
_entity_poly.entity_id
_entity_poly.type
_entity_poly.pdbx_seq_one_letter_code
_entity_poly.pdbx_strand_id
1 'polypeptide(L)'
;MLNCKPFISIVLLSGLLSAANVSAAPFYINIDSGPNLGGTFNGSFSFDNSILGGVGDEVIALDNFAASFEGINFTLADDAFAEAVFVDGDFLGLSYFAATSGFEFSLTPGFFDLSEAYFSYDIFAEGVGFGSVAYTVVPLPGALPLMVMALGLFGWLGRKRG
;
A
#
# COMPACT_ATOMS: atom_id res chain seq x y z
N MET A 1 61.69 26.08 -10.54
CA MET A 1 61.04 25.05 -11.39
C MET A 1 60.00 24.34 -10.53
N LEU A 2 58.93 23.84 -11.16
CA LEU A 2 57.55 23.88 -10.68
C LEU A 2 57.21 23.04 -9.44
N ASN A 3 56.40 23.65 -8.59
CA ASN A 3 55.65 23.07 -7.48
C ASN A 3 54.31 22.53 -8.02
N CYS A 4 54.06 21.22 -7.95
CA CYS A 4 52.82 20.61 -8.44
C CYS A 4 52.13 19.88 -7.27
N LYS A 5 51.06 20.47 -6.74
CA LYS A 5 50.15 19.81 -5.77
C LYS A 5 48.98 19.20 -6.54
N PRO A 6 48.64 17.91 -6.35
CA PRO A 6 47.38 17.41 -6.87
C PRO A 6 46.24 17.84 -5.93
N PHE A 7 45.38 18.73 -6.43
CA PHE A 7 44.03 18.95 -5.94
C PHE A 7 43.20 17.71 -6.33
N ILE A 8 42.80 16.89 -5.37
CA ILE A 8 41.83 15.81 -5.61
C ILE A 8 40.50 16.31 -5.05
N SER A 9 39.67 16.86 -5.95
CA SER A 9 38.26 17.13 -5.68
C SER A 9 37.49 15.81 -5.77
N ILE A 10 37.01 15.31 -4.62
CA ILE A 10 36.01 14.25 -4.59
C ILE A 10 34.64 14.92 -4.68
N VAL A 11 34.03 14.84 -5.87
CA VAL A 11 32.60 15.09 -6.04
C VAL A 11 31.88 13.81 -5.62
N LEU A 12 31.38 13.78 -4.39
CA LEU A 12 30.43 12.76 -3.95
C LEU A 12 29.06 13.14 -4.51
N LEU A 13 28.75 12.58 -5.68
CA LEU A 13 27.40 12.57 -6.23
C LEU A 13 26.58 11.57 -5.40
N SER A 14 26.04 12.03 -4.27
CA SER A 14 25.08 11.28 -3.46
C SER A 14 23.72 11.32 -4.15
N GLY A 15 23.54 10.50 -5.18
CA GLY A 15 22.21 10.05 -5.57
C GLY A 15 21.66 9.22 -4.43
N LEU A 16 20.92 9.85 -3.52
CA LEU A 16 19.99 9.13 -2.65
C LEU A 16 19.01 8.44 -3.61
N LEU A 17 19.11 7.11 -3.72
CA LEU A 17 18.05 6.34 -4.33
C LEU A 17 16.79 6.63 -3.51
N SER A 18 15.87 7.41 -4.08
CA SER A 18 14.48 7.34 -3.68
C SER A 18 14.03 5.94 -4.07
N ALA A 19 14.02 5.00 -3.12
CA ALA A 19 13.24 3.80 -3.30
C ALA A 19 11.79 4.28 -3.37
N ALA A 20 11.15 4.16 -4.54
CA ALA A 20 9.70 4.26 -4.61
C ALA A 20 9.15 3.26 -3.58
N ASN A 21 8.40 3.76 -2.61
CA ASN A 21 7.92 2.95 -1.51
C ASN A 21 6.62 2.30 -1.96
N VAL A 22 6.75 1.23 -2.76
CA VAL A 22 5.59 0.44 -3.17
C VAL A 22 5.13 -0.38 -1.97
N SER A 23 3.97 -0.02 -1.42
CA SER A 23 3.30 -0.80 -0.40
C SER A 23 2.43 -1.84 -1.09
N ALA A 24 2.84 -3.11 -1.04
CA ALA A 24 2.02 -4.24 -1.48
C ALA A 24 1.43 -4.95 -0.26
N ALA A 25 0.12 -5.17 -0.25
CA ALA A 25 -0.59 -5.76 0.87
C ALA A 25 -1.68 -6.73 0.40
N PRO A 26 -1.81 -7.92 1.03
CA PRO A 26 -3.01 -8.71 0.87
C PRO A 26 -4.16 -8.13 1.70
N PHE A 27 -5.38 -8.44 1.27
CA PHE A 27 -6.58 -8.25 2.07
C PHE A 27 -7.39 -9.54 2.09
N TYR A 28 -8.17 -9.69 3.15
CA TYR A 28 -9.01 -10.86 3.41
C TYR A 28 -10.43 -10.39 3.65
N ILE A 29 -11.39 -11.11 3.08
CA ILE A 29 -12.81 -10.79 3.22
C ILE A 29 -13.53 -11.99 3.83
N ASN A 30 -14.37 -11.71 4.82
CA ASN A 30 -15.31 -12.67 5.39
C ASN A 30 -16.72 -12.20 5.03
N ILE A 31 -17.51 -13.08 4.42
CA ILE A 31 -18.86 -12.77 4.00
C ILE A 31 -19.81 -12.99 5.16
N ASP A 32 -20.42 -11.91 5.62
CA ASP A 32 -21.24 -11.85 6.82
C ASP A 32 -22.75 -11.85 6.51
N SER A 33 -23.12 -11.72 5.22
CA SER A 33 -24.51 -11.79 4.77
C SER A 33 -24.67 -12.20 3.30
N GLY A 34 -25.91 -12.48 2.91
CA GLY A 34 -26.28 -12.80 1.54
C GLY A 34 -26.16 -14.29 1.20
N PRO A 35 -26.29 -14.65 -0.09
CA PRO A 35 -26.27 -16.04 -0.55
C PRO A 35 -24.96 -16.78 -0.21
N ASN A 36 -23.84 -16.05 -0.14
CA ASN A 36 -22.50 -16.60 0.08
C ASN A 36 -22.04 -16.48 1.55
N LEU A 37 -22.99 -16.38 2.49
CA LEU A 37 -22.72 -16.28 3.93
C LEU A 37 -21.73 -17.34 4.42
N GLY A 38 -20.70 -16.92 5.16
CA GLY A 38 -19.64 -17.77 5.67
C GLY A 38 -18.53 -18.07 4.65
N GLY A 39 -18.66 -17.59 3.42
CA GLY A 39 -17.59 -17.61 2.43
C GLY A 39 -16.45 -16.67 2.81
N THR A 40 -15.26 -16.99 2.33
CA THR A 40 -14.08 -16.15 2.49
C THR A 40 -13.28 -16.12 1.20
N PHE A 41 -12.65 -14.99 0.92
CA PHE A 41 -11.69 -14.87 -0.17
C PHE A 41 -10.64 -13.82 0.15
N ASN A 42 -9.59 -13.77 -0.65
CA ASN A 42 -8.48 -12.86 -0.48
C ASN A 42 -8.12 -12.20 -1.80
N GLY A 43 -7.51 -11.02 -1.68
CA GLY A 43 -6.97 -10.29 -2.81
C GLY A 43 -5.66 -9.63 -2.42
N SER A 44 -5.12 -8.87 -3.36
CA SER A 44 -3.90 -8.09 -3.17
C SER A 44 -3.98 -6.79 -3.92
N PHE A 45 -3.29 -5.79 -3.39
CA PHE A 45 -3.17 -4.47 -3.99
C PHE A 45 -1.79 -3.88 -3.74
N SER A 46 -1.43 -2.87 -4.52
CA SER A 46 -0.26 -2.05 -4.25
C SER A 46 -0.45 -0.61 -4.68
N PHE A 47 0.30 0.29 -4.05
CA PHE A 47 0.35 1.72 -4.37
C PHE A 47 1.71 2.32 -3.98
N ASP A 48 2.11 3.40 -4.64
CA ASP A 48 3.28 4.19 -4.28
C ASP A 48 2.94 5.17 -3.15
N ASN A 49 3.45 4.89 -1.96
CA ASN A 49 3.21 5.73 -0.79
C ASN A 49 4.18 6.93 -0.69
N SER A 50 5.11 7.10 -1.64
CA SER A 50 6.11 8.17 -1.61
C SER A 50 5.51 9.58 -1.67
N ILE A 51 4.25 9.69 -2.10
CA ILE A 51 3.50 10.94 -2.22
C ILE A 51 2.67 11.29 -0.97
N LEU A 52 2.57 10.40 0.03
CA LEU A 52 1.82 10.69 1.27
C LEU A 52 2.54 11.75 2.09
N GLY A 53 1.79 12.79 2.45
CA GLY A 53 2.17 13.81 3.44
C GLY A 53 1.91 13.37 4.88
N GLY A 54 0.99 12.43 5.10
CA GLY A 54 0.63 11.88 6.41
C GLY A 54 -0.23 12.82 7.27
N VAL A 55 -0.93 13.78 6.66
CA VAL A 55 -1.74 14.79 7.36
C VAL A 55 -3.00 15.11 6.54
N GLY A 56 -4.16 15.13 7.20
CA GLY A 56 -5.45 15.37 6.57
C GLY A 56 -5.92 14.20 5.70
N ASP A 57 -6.91 14.47 4.84
CA ASP A 57 -7.47 13.47 3.93
C ASP A 57 -6.56 13.30 2.71
N GLU A 58 -6.13 12.07 2.45
CA GLU A 58 -5.25 11.73 1.33
C GLU A 58 -5.81 10.51 0.58
N VAL A 59 -5.78 10.58 -0.75
CA VAL A 59 -6.16 9.47 -1.64
C VAL A 59 -5.04 9.18 -2.62
N ILE A 60 -4.75 7.90 -2.83
CA ILE A 60 -3.70 7.44 -3.73
C ILE A 60 -4.28 6.40 -4.68
N ALA A 61 -4.09 6.60 -5.98
CA ALA A 61 -4.44 5.61 -6.99
C ALA A 61 -3.64 4.32 -6.80
N LEU A 62 -4.29 3.17 -6.99
CA LEU A 62 -3.64 1.88 -6.92
C LEU A 62 -2.77 1.63 -8.17
N ASP A 63 -1.56 1.09 -7.96
CA ASP A 63 -0.69 0.61 -9.03
C ASP A 63 -1.08 -0.79 -9.51
N ASN A 64 -1.62 -1.60 -8.60
CA ASN A 64 -2.12 -2.93 -8.90
C ASN A 64 -3.29 -3.29 -7.98
N PHE A 65 -4.24 -4.04 -8.52
CA PHE A 65 -5.34 -4.66 -7.79
C PHE A 65 -5.64 -6.02 -8.41
N ALA A 66 -5.79 -7.04 -7.57
CA ALA A 66 -6.17 -8.37 -7.98
C ALA A 66 -7.02 -9.03 -6.90
N ALA A 67 -8.25 -9.41 -7.24
CA ALA A 67 -9.13 -10.21 -6.40
C ALA A 67 -9.82 -11.28 -7.25
N SER A 68 -10.19 -12.40 -6.62
CA SER A 68 -11.02 -13.41 -7.27
C SER A 68 -12.18 -13.78 -6.35
N PHE A 69 -13.39 -13.65 -6.86
CA PHE A 69 -14.61 -13.99 -6.13
C PHE A 69 -15.63 -14.61 -7.10
N GLU A 70 -16.25 -15.73 -6.69
CA GLU A 70 -17.15 -16.52 -7.55
C GLU A 70 -16.56 -16.91 -8.92
N GLY A 71 -15.23 -17.08 -8.99
CA GLY A 71 -14.52 -17.40 -10.23
C GLY A 71 -14.35 -16.22 -11.20
N ILE A 72 -14.81 -15.03 -10.83
CA ILE A 72 -14.57 -13.78 -11.55
C ILE A 72 -13.30 -13.14 -11.01
N ASN A 73 -12.42 -12.68 -11.91
CA ASN A 73 -11.21 -11.97 -11.55
C ASN A 73 -11.44 -10.47 -11.71
N PHE A 74 -11.20 -9.73 -10.62
CA PHE A 74 -11.33 -8.28 -10.56
C PHE A 74 -9.95 -7.64 -10.55
N THR A 75 -9.75 -6.65 -11.43
CA THR A 75 -8.48 -5.97 -11.66
C THR A 75 -8.69 -4.46 -11.79
N LEU A 76 -7.59 -3.71 -11.98
CA LEU A 76 -7.67 -2.27 -12.32
C LEU A 76 -8.29 -1.99 -13.70
N ALA A 77 -8.45 -3.02 -14.56
CA ALA A 77 -9.17 -2.83 -15.82
C ALA A 77 -10.69 -2.63 -15.60
N ASP A 78 -11.21 -3.11 -14.46
CA ASP A 78 -12.62 -3.03 -14.10
C ASP A 78 -12.93 -1.76 -13.31
N ASP A 79 -11.93 -1.19 -12.64
CA ASP A 79 -11.98 0.12 -11.98
C ASP A 79 -10.67 0.89 -12.14
N ALA A 80 -10.66 1.88 -13.04
CA ALA A 80 -9.50 2.72 -13.29
C ALA A 80 -9.29 3.83 -12.24
N PHE A 81 -10.26 4.02 -11.34
CA PHE A 81 -10.24 5.01 -10.26
C PHE A 81 -10.11 4.35 -8.88
N ALA A 82 -9.61 3.12 -8.84
CA ALA A 82 -9.37 2.41 -7.60
C ALA A 82 -8.32 3.14 -6.76
N GLU A 83 -8.64 3.37 -5.49
CA GLU A 83 -7.84 4.23 -4.60
C GLU A 83 -7.66 3.60 -3.21
N ALA A 84 -6.51 3.88 -2.61
CA ALA A 84 -6.24 3.72 -1.19
C ALA A 84 -6.52 5.05 -0.47
N VAL A 85 -7.33 4.99 0.59
CA VAL A 85 -7.78 6.18 1.33
C VAL A 85 -7.09 6.26 2.68
N PHE A 86 -6.64 7.46 3.04
CA PHE A 86 -5.93 7.76 4.28
C PHE A 86 -6.49 9.02 4.94
N VAL A 87 -6.43 9.06 6.27
CA VAL A 87 -6.70 10.27 7.07
C VAL A 87 -5.63 10.40 8.14
N ASP A 88 -4.96 11.54 8.19
CA ASP A 88 -3.87 11.83 9.14
C ASP A 88 -2.77 10.73 9.15
N GLY A 89 -2.53 10.12 7.99
CA GLY A 89 -1.56 9.04 7.79
C GLY A 89 -2.07 7.63 8.13
N ASP A 90 -3.28 7.51 8.69
CA ASP A 90 -3.91 6.21 8.97
C ASP A 90 -4.65 5.71 7.72
N PHE A 91 -4.44 4.44 7.37
CA PHE A 91 -5.11 3.79 6.25
C PHE A 91 -6.55 3.42 6.61
N LEU A 92 -7.52 3.90 5.83
CA LEU A 92 -8.96 3.67 6.04
C LEU A 92 -9.54 2.57 5.16
N GLY A 93 -8.82 2.11 4.15
CA GLY A 93 -9.26 1.02 3.27
C GLY A 93 -9.12 1.36 1.80
N LEU A 94 -9.75 0.53 0.97
CA LEU A 94 -9.80 0.71 -0.47
C LEU A 94 -11.16 1.23 -0.91
N SER A 95 -11.14 2.18 -1.82
CA SER A 95 -12.28 2.53 -2.66
C SER A 95 -12.13 1.79 -3.99
N TYR A 96 -12.99 0.81 -4.23
CA TYR A 96 -13.01 0.04 -5.47
C TYR A 96 -14.44 -0.31 -5.84
N PHE A 97 -14.79 -0.17 -7.12
CA PHE A 97 -16.08 -0.57 -7.65
C PHE A 97 -15.94 -1.17 -9.05
N ALA A 98 -16.35 -2.43 -9.20
CA ALA A 98 -16.43 -3.09 -10.49
C ALA A 98 -17.83 -3.61 -10.76
N ALA A 99 -18.33 -3.34 -11.96
CA ALA A 99 -19.60 -3.88 -12.45
C ALA A 99 -19.34 -4.63 -13.75
N THR A 100 -19.61 -5.93 -13.76
CA THR A 100 -19.59 -6.78 -14.96
C THR A 100 -21.00 -7.30 -15.23
N SER A 101 -21.19 -7.99 -16.36
CA SER A 101 -22.50 -8.50 -16.74
C SER A 101 -23.02 -9.52 -15.72
N GLY A 102 -23.93 -9.08 -14.84
CA GLY A 102 -24.56 -9.92 -13.83
C GLY A 102 -23.89 -9.91 -12.46
N PHE A 103 -22.88 -9.07 -12.24
CA PHE A 103 -22.14 -9.03 -10.98
C PHE A 103 -21.64 -7.62 -10.66
N GLU A 104 -21.90 -7.14 -9.45
CA GLU A 104 -21.28 -5.94 -8.88
C GLU A 104 -20.42 -6.30 -7.66
N PHE A 105 -19.23 -5.70 -7.59
CA PHE A 105 -18.23 -5.89 -6.55
C PHE A 105 -17.82 -4.51 -6.04
N SER A 106 -17.83 -4.30 -4.72
CA SER A 106 -17.33 -3.04 -4.15
C SER A 106 -16.60 -3.22 -2.82
N LEU A 107 -15.50 -2.48 -2.70
CA LEU A 107 -14.82 -2.21 -1.44
C LEU A 107 -15.05 -0.75 -1.09
N THR A 108 -15.53 -0.52 0.12
CA THR A 108 -15.77 0.81 0.65
C THR A 108 -14.85 1.03 1.86
N PRO A 109 -14.06 2.11 1.87
CA PRO A 109 -13.20 2.42 3.00
C PRO A 109 -14.04 2.85 4.21
N GLY A 110 -13.44 2.78 5.39
CA GLY A 110 -14.00 3.40 6.58
C GLY A 110 -14.03 4.92 6.48
N PHE A 111 -14.80 5.57 7.35
CA PHE A 111 -14.89 7.03 7.36
C PHE A 111 -13.90 7.64 8.36
N PHE A 112 -13.76 7.04 9.55
CA PHE A 112 -12.77 7.45 10.55
C PHE A 112 -11.77 6.35 10.93
N ASP A 113 -12.14 5.09 10.73
CA ASP A 113 -11.34 3.96 11.18
C ASP A 113 -11.43 2.80 10.19
N LEU A 114 -10.34 2.06 10.03
CA LEU A 114 -10.26 0.90 9.13
C LEU A 114 -11.29 -0.19 9.47
N SER A 115 -11.73 -0.31 10.72
CA SER A 115 -12.74 -1.27 11.16
C SER A 115 -14.14 -0.99 10.60
N GLU A 116 -14.38 0.21 10.06
CA GLU A 116 -15.62 0.56 9.36
C GLU A 116 -15.59 0.17 7.88
N ALA A 117 -14.42 -0.19 7.34
CA ALA A 117 -14.31 -0.63 5.95
C ALA A 117 -15.09 -1.93 5.73
N TYR A 118 -15.76 -2.03 4.59
CA TYR A 118 -16.59 -3.18 4.28
C TYR A 118 -16.55 -3.54 2.80
N PHE A 119 -16.95 -4.77 2.54
CA PHE A 119 -17.14 -5.35 1.23
C PHE A 119 -18.64 -5.50 0.95
N SER A 120 -19.05 -5.26 -0.29
CA SER A 120 -20.41 -5.55 -0.77
C SER A 120 -20.39 -6.16 -2.17
N TYR A 121 -21.41 -6.96 -2.46
CA TYR A 121 -21.62 -7.54 -3.77
C TYR A 121 -23.10 -7.64 -4.12
N ASP A 122 -23.39 -7.63 -5.43
CA ASP A 122 -24.68 -8.01 -5.99
C ASP A 122 -24.45 -9.02 -7.12
N ILE A 123 -24.91 -10.25 -6.92
CA ILE A 123 -25.02 -11.25 -7.97
C ILE A 123 -26.47 -11.17 -8.46
N PHE A 124 -26.74 -10.53 -9.58
CA PHE A 124 -28.10 -10.14 -9.99
C PHE A 124 -29.12 -11.30 -9.97
N ALA A 125 -28.66 -12.54 -10.19
CA ALA A 125 -29.49 -13.74 -10.17
C ALA A 125 -29.59 -14.42 -8.79
N GLU A 126 -28.65 -14.19 -7.88
CA GLU A 126 -28.53 -14.90 -6.60
C GLU A 126 -28.84 -14.00 -5.39
N GLY A 127 -28.54 -12.71 -5.51
CA GLY A 127 -28.86 -11.68 -4.52
C GLY A 127 -27.65 -10.84 -4.10
N VAL A 128 -27.91 -9.99 -3.11
CA VAL A 128 -26.92 -9.06 -2.53
C VAL A 128 -26.33 -9.60 -1.23
N GLY A 129 -25.09 -9.19 -0.93
CA GLY A 129 -24.48 -9.49 0.35
C GLY A 129 -23.37 -8.51 0.74
N PHE A 130 -22.92 -8.66 1.98
CA PHE A 130 -21.93 -7.82 2.61
C PHE A 130 -20.90 -8.67 3.35
N GLY A 131 -19.72 -8.11 3.57
CA GLY A 131 -18.68 -8.74 4.34
C GLY A 131 -17.75 -7.73 5.00
N SER A 132 -17.05 -8.18 6.02
CA SER A 132 -15.94 -7.48 6.63
C SER A 132 -14.67 -7.67 5.80
N VAL A 133 -13.86 -6.62 5.70
CA VAL A 133 -12.56 -6.65 5.04
C VAL A 133 -11.45 -6.36 6.05
N ALA A 134 -10.39 -7.16 5.99
CA ALA A 134 -9.20 -7.00 6.82
C ALA A 134 -7.98 -6.81 5.93
N TYR A 135 -7.22 -5.74 6.17
CA TYR A 135 -6.02 -5.40 5.42
C TYR A 135 -4.78 -5.66 6.26
N THR A 136 -3.73 -6.22 5.65
CA THR A 136 -2.42 -6.30 6.28
C THR A 136 -1.47 -5.35 5.58
N VAL A 137 -1.56 -4.05 5.90
CA VAL A 137 -0.64 -3.05 5.37
C VAL A 137 0.73 -3.30 6.01
N VAL A 138 1.72 -3.66 5.21
CA VAL A 138 3.09 -3.88 5.70
C VAL A 138 3.85 -2.57 5.53
N PRO A 139 4.28 -1.91 6.62
CA PRO A 139 5.15 -0.74 6.53
C PRO A 139 6.50 -1.18 5.95
N LEU A 140 6.96 -0.53 4.88
CA LEU A 140 8.25 -0.87 4.27
C LEU A 140 9.39 -0.55 5.25
N PRO A 141 10.39 -1.42 5.43
CA PRO A 141 11.54 -1.17 6.31
C PRO A 141 12.49 -0.10 5.73
N GLY A 142 12.11 1.17 5.85
CA GLY A 142 12.94 2.32 5.46
C GLY A 142 13.85 2.85 6.57
N ALA A 143 13.55 2.57 7.85
CA ALA A 143 14.28 3.19 8.97
C ALA A 143 15.51 2.40 9.48
N LEU A 144 15.59 1.10 9.19
CA LEU A 144 16.62 0.23 9.76
C LEU A 144 18.03 0.41 9.14
N PRO A 145 18.20 0.63 7.81
CA PRO A 145 19.53 0.83 7.24
C PRO A 145 20.23 2.10 7.73
N LEU A 146 19.48 3.17 8.02
CA LEU A 146 20.04 4.44 8.51
C LEU A 146 20.55 4.33 9.95
N MET A 147 19.86 3.58 10.81
CA MET A 147 20.31 3.35 12.18
C MET A 147 21.60 2.50 12.21
N VAL A 148 21.69 1.46 11.37
CA VAL A 148 22.90 0.61 11.28
C VAL A 148 24.07 1.36 10.65
N MET A 149 23.84 2.17 9.61
CA MET A 149 24.90 3.02 9.05
C MET A 149 25.36 4.12 10.03
N ALA A 150 24.43 4.75 10.76
CA ALA A 150 24.79 5.72 11.81
C ALA A 150 25.67 5.07 12.89
N LEU A 151 25.29 3.90 13.40
CA LEU A 151 26.07 3.17 14.41
C LEU A 151 27.44 2.70 13.86
N GLY A 152 27.50 2.27 12.60
CA GLY A 152 28.76 1.89 11.94
C GLY A 152 29.74 3.07 11.80
N LEU A 153 29.24 4.27 11.46
CA LEU A 153 30.05 5.49 11.38
C LEU A 153 30.60 5.91 12.75
N PHE A 154 29.78 5.87 13.81
CA PHE A 154 30.24 6.18 15.16
C PHE A 154 31.27 5.17 15.70
N GLY A 155 31.09 3.88 15.41
CA GLY A 155 32.06 2.84 15.77
C GLY A 155 33.42 3.00 15.08
N TRP A 156 33.44 3.46 13.82
CA TRP A 156 34.68 3.66 13.07
C TRP A 156 35.45 4.93 13.49
N LEU A 157 34.74 6.00 13.84
CA LEU A 157 35.34 7.23 14.38
C LEU A 157 35.95 7.03 15.77
N GLY A 158 35.37 6.17 16.61
CA GLY A 158 35.91 5.81 17.92
C GLY A 158 37.23 5.03 17.85
N ARG A 159 37.47 4.29 16.76
CA ARG A 159 38.67 3.46 16.59
C ARG A 159 39.91 4.24 16.14
N LYS A 160 39.77 5.48 15.65
CA LYS A 160 40.90 6.29 15.19
C LYS A 160 41.54 7.18 16.27
N ARG A 161 41.11 7.08 17.53
CA ARG A 161 41.64 7.91 18.64
C ARG A 161 42.05 7.08 19.87
N GLY A 162 42.16 5.76 19.76
CA GLY A 162 42.72 4.85 20.76
C GLY A 162 44.03 4.24 20.29
#